data_AF-A0A644XI38-F1
#
_entry.id   AF-A0A644XI38-F1
#
_cell.length_a   1.000
_cell.length_b   1.000
_cell.length_c   1.000
_cell.angle_alpha   90.00
_cell.angle_beta   90.00
_cell.angle_gamma   90.00
#
_symmetry.space_group_name_H-M   'P 1'
#
loop_
_entity.id
_entity.type
_entity.pdbx_description
1 polymer ?
#
loop_
_entity_poly.entity_id
_entity_poly.type
_entity_poly.pdbx_seq_one_letter_code
_entity_poly.pdbx_strand_id
1 'polypeptide(L)'
;MKVNDLIEKCEKDLSWDDLVDLVANHNRQVDLLFAEKQTDEDGYLTWDAENWTSVDGKRFIRSYSLEGRALSDYSGYNKYDMKGYFQPESAKEVRLN
;
A
#
# COMPACT_ATOMS: atom_id res chain seq x y z
N MET A 1 10.23 7.34 6.95
CA MET A 1 8.93 7.37 7.65
C MET A 1 8.81 6.14 8.53
N LYS A 2 8.03 6.23 9.61
CA LYS A 2 7.84 5.10 10.54
C LYS A 2 6.95 4.03 9.91
N VAL A 3 7.45 2.80 9.90
CA VAL A 3 6.77 1.63 9.35
C VAL A 3 6.80 0.51 10.38
N ASN A 4 5.63 -0.07 10.64
CA ASN A 4 5.49 -1.20 11.57
C ASN A 4 5.74 -2.50 10.82
N ASP A 5 6.87 -3.16 11.02
CA ASP A 5 7.13 -4.50 10.48
C ASP A 5 6.44 -5.55 11.37
N LEU A 6 5.40 -6.18 10.85
CA LEU A 6 4.60 -7.15 11.61
C LEU A 6 5.26 -8.53 11.68
N ILE A 7 6.11 -8.88 10.72
CA ILE A 7 6.90 -10.13 10.77
C ILE A 7 7.96 -10.01 11.85
N GLU A 8 8.77 -8.95 11.77
CA GLU A 8 9.91 -8.74 12.68
C GLU A 8 9.48 -8.13 14.03
N LYS A 9 8.24 -7.65 14.13
CA LYS A 9 7.64 -7.02 15.32
C LYS A 9 8.44 -5.82 15.81
N CYS A 10 8.93 -5.01 14.86
CA CYS A 10 9.73 -3.82 15.13
C CYS A 10 9.27 -2.62 14.30
N GLU A 11 9.59 -1.42 14.78
CA GLU A 11 9.42 -0.19 14.00
C GLU A 11 10.69 0.04 13.18
N LYS A 12 10.51 0.34 11.89
CA LYS A 12 11.59 0.69 10.96
C LYS A 12 11.39 2.11 10.45
N ASP A 13 12.48 2.82 10.20
CA ASP A 13 12.46 4.08 9.45
C ASP A 13 12.87 3.78 8.01
N LEU A 14 11.91 3.88 7.09
CA LEU A 14 12.09 3.53 5.68
C LEU A 14 11.73 4.71 4.79
N SER A 15 12.47 4.88 3.70
CA SER A 15 12.13 5.83 2.65
C SER A 15 11.06 5.27 1.70
N TRP A 16 10.52 6.13 0.85
CA TRP A 16 9.60 5.70 -0.21
C TRP A 16 10.27 4.69 -1.16
N ASP A 17 11.53 4.91 -1.53
CA ASP A 17 12.27 4.02 -2.41
C ASP A 17 12.50 2.65 -1.76
N ASP A 18 12.78 2.61 -0.45
CA ASP A 18 12.91 1.34 0.30
C ASP A 18 11.61 0.53 0.28
N LEU A 19 10.46 1.20 0.47
CA LEU A 19 9.16 0.52 0.44
C LEU A 19 8.85 -0.06 -0.93
N VAL A 20 9.15 0.67 -2.00
CA VAL A 20 8.97 0.17 -3.37
C VAL A 20 9.90 -1.00 -3.66
N ASP A 21 11.15 -0.95 -3.22
CA ASP A 21 12.10 -2.04 -3.37
C ASP A 21 11.65 -3.29 -2.59
N LEU A 22 11.17 -3.13 -1.36
CA LEU A 22 10.64 -4.23 -0.55
C LEU A 22 9.47 -4.94 -1.24
N VAL A 23 8.54 -4.17 -1.81
CA VAL A 23 7.40 -4.73 -2.55
C VAL A 23 7.86 -5.37 -3.86
N ALA A 24 8.74 -4.71 -4.61
CA ALA A 24 9.15 -5.16 -5.93
C ALA A 24 10.06 -6.40 -5.90
N ASN A 25 11.06 -6.39 -5.02
CA ASN A 25 12.21 -7.29 -5.09
C ASN A 25 12.33 -8.23 -3.90
N HIS A 26 11.67 -7.92 -2.77
CA HIS A 26 11.73 -8.73 -1.55
C HIS A 26 10.44 -9.49 -1.24
N ASN A 27 9.47 -9.46 -2.15
CA ASN A 27 8.17 -10.12 -2.00
C ASN A 27 7.49 -9.78 -0.67
N ARG A 28 7.69 -8.55 -0.20
CA ARG A 28 6.99 -8.00 0.96
C ARG A 28 5.71 -7.32 0.50
N GLN A 29 4.79 -7.16 1.43
CA GLN A 29 3.55 -6.44 1.21
C GLN A 29 3.53 -5.20 2.10
N VAL A 30 3.12 -4.06 1.53
CA VAL A 30 2.96 -2.82 2.29
C VAL A 30 1.48 -2.47 2.40
N ASP A 31 0.99 -2.39 3.62
CA ASP A 31 -0.38 -1.96 3.90
C ASP A 31 -0.38 -0.49 4.32
N LEU A 32 -1.30 0.27 3.75
CA LEU A 32 -1.58 1.65 4.13
C LEU A 32 -2.94 1.69 4.81
N LEU A 33 -3.00 2.18 6.05
CA LEU A 33 -4.25 2.41 6.75
C LEU A 33 -4.50 3.91 6.87
N PHE A 34 -5.69 4.35 6.47
CA PHE A 34 -6.07 5.75 6.47
C PHE A 34 -6.88 6.10 7.72
N ALA A 35 -6.76 7.34 8.18
CA ALA A 35 -7.58 7.84 9.29
C ALA A 35 -9.04 8.04 8.87
N GLU A 36 -9.24 8.45 7.61
CA GLU A 36 -10.53 8.73 7.00
C GLU A 36 -10.71 7.86 5.76
N LYS A 37 -11.97 7.57 5.42
CA LYS A 37 -12.29 6.82 4.21
C LYS A 37 -11.96 7.66 2.98
N GLN A 38 -11.30 7.04 2.02
CA GLN A 38 -11.07 7.58 0.69
C GLN A 38 -12.19 7.11 -0.24
N THR A 39 -12.55 7.94 -1.21
CA THR A 39 -13.48 7.57 -2.27
C THR A 39 -12.87 7.97 -3.61
N ASP A 40 -13.03 7.13 -4.63
CA ASP A 40 -12.56 7.44 -5.98
C ASP A 40 -13.33 8.63 -6.60
N GLU A 41 -12.79 9.17 -7.69
CA GLU A 41 -13.34 10.38 -8.33
C GLU A 41 -14.79 10.19 -8.82
N ASP A 42 -15.15 8.96 -9.21
CA ASP A 42 -16.47 8.61 -9.70
C ASP A 42 -17.47 8.24 -8.57
N GLY A 43 -17.02 8.10 -7.33
CA GLY A 43 -17.87 7.79 -6.18
C GLY A 43 -18.30 6.32 -6.06
N TYR A 44 -17.69 5.41 -6.80
CA TYR A 44 -18.05 3.99 -6.82
C TYR A 44 -17.30 3.16 -5.79
N LEU A 45 -16.08 3.53 -5.47
CA LEU A 45 -15.20 2.76 -4.60
C LEU A 45 -14.85 3.59 -3.38
N THR A 46 -15.08 3.04 -2.18
CA THR A 46 -14.71 3.67 -0.91
C THR A 46 -13.90 2.69 -0.07
N TRP A 47 -12.76 3.14 0.46
CA TRP A 47 -11.82 2.30 1.22
C TRP A 47 -11.20 3.07 2.38
N ASP A 48 -10.76 2.35 3.41
CA ASP A 48 -9.98 2.89 4.53
C ASP A 48 -8.61 2.22 4.68
N ALA A 49 -8.32 1.20 3.85
CA ALA A 49 -7.01 0.61 3.76
C ALA A 49 -6.67 0.14 2.34
N GLU A 50 -5.38 0.19 2.02
CA GLU A 50 -4.79 -0.30 0.79
C GLU A 50 -3.73 -1.36 1.08
N ASN A 51 -3.57 -2.27 0.13
CA ASN A 51 -2.60 -3.34 0.17
C ASN A 51 -1.77 -3.32 -1.12
N TRP A 52 -0.46 -3.14 -0.99
CA TRP A 52 0.45 -3.02 -2.11
C TRP A 52 1.34 -4.26 -2.21
N THR A 53 1.22 -4.94 -3.35
CA THR A 53 2.00 -6.14 -3.69
C THR A 53 2.57 -6.02 -5.10
N SER A 54 3.47 -6.93 -5.45
CA SER A 54 4.08 -7.01 -6.78
C SER A 54 3.96 -8.42 -7.34
N VAL A 55 3.78 -8.54 -8.65
CA VAL A 55 3.67 -9.84 -9.35
C VAL A 55 5.03 -10.34 -9.80
N ASP A 56 5.86 -9.45 -10.34
CA ASP A 56 7.13 -9.78 -11.02
C ASP A 56 8.21 -8.70 -10.85
N GLY A 57 8.04 -7.82 -9.85
CA GLY A 57 8.90 -6.66 -9.63
C GLY A 57 8.66 -5.48 -10.58
N LYS A 58 7.71 -5.60 -11.52
CA LYS A 58 7.42 -4.56 -12.51
C LYS A 58 5.95 -4.12 -12.48
N ARG A 59 5.06 -5.02 -12.11
CA ARG A 59 3.62 -4.80 -11.97
C ARG A 59 3.23 -4.82 -10.50
N PHE A 60 2.69 -3.70 -10.04
CA PHE A 60 2.22 -3.49 -8.68
C PHE A 60 0.71 -3.58 -8.66
N ILE A 61 0.17 -4.24 -7.64
CA ILE A 61 -1.27 -4.35 -7.42
C ILE A 61 -1.61 -3.60 -6.15
N ARG A 62 -2.62 -2.73 -6.25
CA ARG A 62 -3.27 -2.06 -5.14
C ARG A 62 -4.64 -2.68 -4.93
N SER A 63 -4.80 -3.41 -3.84
CA SER A 63 -6.10 -3.94 -3.41
C SER A 63 -6.65 -3.07 -2.30
N TYR A 64 -7.98 -3.00 -2.20
CA TYR A 64 -8.66 -2.12 -1.26
C TYR A 64 -9.38 -2.91 -0.18
N SER A 65 -9.49 -2.32 1.01
CA SER A 65 -10.35 -2.82 2.09
C SER A 65 -11.15 -1.68 2.69
N LEU A 66 -12.34 -2.02 3.19
CA LEU A 66 -13.24 -1.11 3.89
C LEU A 66 -13.67 -1.75 5.20
N GLU A 67 -13.36 -1.11 6.33
CA GLU A 67 -13.75 -1.53 7.68
C GLU A 67 -13.36 -2.99 7.99
N GLY A 68 -12.17 -3.40 7.53
CA GLY A 68 -11.64 -4.75 7.70
C GLY A 68 -12.15 -5.79 6.71
N ARG A 69 -13.00 -5.41 5.75
CA ARG A 69 -13.44 -6.28 4.65
C ARG A 69 -12.65 -5.97 3.37
N ALA A 70 -12.01 -6.98 2.80
CA ALA A 70 -11.39 -6.88 1.48
C ALA A 70 -12.46 -6.66 0.39
N LEU A 71 -12.20 -5.72 -0.52
CA LEU A 71 -13.05 -5.41 -1.66
C LEU A 71 -12.65 -6.26 -2.87
N SER A 72 -13.58 -6.42 -3.81
CA SER A 72 -13.34 -7.14 -5.07
C SER A 72 -12.48 -6.37 -6.06
N ASP A 73 -12.55 -5.04 -5.98
CA ASP A 73 -11.88 -4.13 -6.88
C ASP A 73 -10.41 -4.00 -6.51
N TYR A 74 -9.57 -3.78 -7.53
CA TYR A 74 -8.14 -3.55 -7.38
C TYR A 74 -7.64 -2.73 -8.57
N SER A 75 -6.48 -2.13 -8.44
CA SER A 75 -5.83 -1.38 -9.51
C SER A 75 -4.41 -1.91 -9.76
N GLY A 76 -3.97 -1.83 -11.01
CA GLY A 76 -2.64 -2.25 -11.43
C GLY A 76 -1.80 -1.07 -11.87
N TYR A 77 -0.52 -1.07 -11.50
CA TYR A 77 0.43 0.01 -11.77
C TYR A 77 1.76 -0.54 -12.26
N ASN A 78 2.48 0.26 -13.04
CA ASN A 78 3.88 0.00 -13.36
C ASN A 78 4.81 0.89 -12.50
N LYS A 79 6.11 0.64 -12.56
CA LYS A 79 7.12 1.36 -11.76
C LYS A 79 7.12 2.89 -11.94
N TYR A 80 6.69 3.40 -13.09
CA TYR A 80 6.64 4.84 -13.37
C TYR A 80 5.40 5.49 -12.73
N ASP A 81 4.31 4.73 -12.59
CA ASP A 81 3.06 5.20 -11.98
C ASP A 81 3.18 5.30 -10.46
N MET A 82 4.02 4.47 -9.84
CA MET A 82 4.15 4.35 -8.38
C MET A 82 4.30 5.70 -7.69
N LYS A 83 5.09 6.64 -8.24
CA LYS A 83 5.29 7.97 -7.63
C LYS A 83 4.01 8.81 -7.52
N GLY A 84 3.03 8.59 -8.40
CA GLY A 84 1.76 9.29 -8.36
C GLY A 84 0.74 8.65 -7.42
N TYR A 85 0.73 7.31 -7.33
CA TYR A 85 -0.36 6.57 -6.67
C TYR A 85 0.02 5.93 -5.33
N PHE A 86 1.27 5.51 -5.14
CA PHE A 86 1.73 4.94 -3.88
C PHE A 86 2.17 6.07 -2.94
N GLN A 87 1.26 6.52 -2.08
CA GLN A 87 1.44 7.68 -1.20
C GLN A 87 1.43 7.30 0.29
N PRO A 88 2.42 6.53 0.77
CA PRO A 88 2.46 6.05 2.16
C PRO A 88 2.51 7.17 3.20
N GLU A 89 2.96 8.37 2.84
CA GLU A 89 2.99 9.53 3.75
C GLU A 89 1.60 10.07 4.11
N SER A 90 0.59 9.79 3.28
CA SER A 90 -0.80 10.17 3.56
C SER A 90 -1.51 9.18 4.49
N ALA A 91 -0.89 8.01 4.72
CA ALA A 91 -1.44 6.99 5.60
C ALA A 91 -1.27 7.39 7.06
N LYS A 92 -2.26 7.05 7.89
CA LYS A 92 -2.15 7.14 9.34
C LYS A 92 -1.14 6.12 9.87
N GLU A 93 -1.11 4.95 9.24
CA GLU A 93 -0.23 3.86 9.61
C GLU A 93 0.24 3.12 8.35
N VAL A 94 1.54 2.79 8.32
CA VAL A 94 2.16 1.97 7.28
C VAL A 94 2.64 0.68 7.94
N ARG A 95 2.20 -0.47 7.40
CA ARG A 95 2.58 -1.79 7.91
C ARG A 95 3.30 -2.58 6.85
N LEU A 96 4.35 -3.30 7.26
CA LEU A 96 5.09 -4.20 6.40
C LEU A 96 4.77 -5.65 6.82
N ASN A 97 4.19 -6.41 5.90
CA ASN A 97 3.86 -7.83 6.06
C ASN A 97 4.80 -8.74 5.30
#